data_AF-A0A9R1S3P8-F1
#
_entry.id   AF-A0A9R1S3P8-F1
#
_cell.length_a   1.000
_cell.length_b   1.000
_cell.length_c   1.000
_cell.angle_alpha   90.00
_cell.angle_beta   90.00
_cell.angle_gamma   90.00
#
_symmetry.space_group_name_H-M   'P 1'
#
loop_
_entity.id
_entity.type
_entity.pdbx_description
1 polymer ?
#
loop_
_entity_poly.entity_id
_entity_poly.type
_entity_poly.pdbx_seq_one_letter_code
_entity_poly.pdbx_strand_id
1 'polypeptide(L)'
;MAQWDALVDGALASLAARRLLFNTRLIALAPPPPPSETSFAGPGPWDRATVEIQVDRTSIQQWLAANGEVSSQEDDEVNRELILFSGNDYMCLSSHPAVREAAVKAAQDYGMGPRGSSLICGYTTYHKLVEESLAELQKKEDCLLCPTGFSANTALMTALGSISSLLVAGSKPAEDERIAIFSDALNHASTIDGIRLVERQHQAVAFVYKHCDMSHLDFLLSSCSMEKKVVVTDSLFSMDGDFAPLPQLVKLRNKYGFLLVVDDAHGTLLCGENGGGIPELFACEDDIDICVGSLSKGVGCQGGFIACSTRWKRLILSRGRSFIFSTALPVPVVASVHAAIHVSKKERWRRSVIWEHVQYFASLTKLNVTSPIIVILVGSEEAAVKAHRFHLPPTFFLPFPFIDACSASCFSIMHASRV
;
A
#
# COMPACT_ATOMS: atom_id res chain seq x y z
N MET A 1 9.57 -8.57 20.77
CA MET A 1 8.58 -9.59 20.36
C MET A 1 7.89 -10.30 21.52
N ALA A 2 8.60 -10.99 22.42
CA ALA A 2 7.97 -11.82 23.47
C ALA A 2 6.86 -11.12 24.30
N GLN A 3 7.03 -9.84 24.62
CA GLN A 3 5.99 -9.05 25.31
C GLN A 3 4.73 -8.87 24.46
N TRP A 4 4.86 -8.48 23.19
CA TRP A 4 3.73 -8.29 22.29
C TRP A 4 2.99 -9.59 21.99
N ASP A 5 3.71 -10.70 21.86
CA ASP A 5 3.10 -12.01 21.68
C ASP A 5 2.21 -12.38 22.88
N ALA A 6 2.69 -12.18 24.11
CA ALA A 6 1.91 -12.41 25.32
C ALA A 6 0.66 -11.51 25.40
N LEU A 7 0.76 -10.24 24.97
CA LEU A 7 -0.39 -9.32 24.93
C LEU A 7 -1.44 -9.75 23.91
N VAL A 8 -1.01 -10.18 22.72
CA VAL A 8 -1.91 -10.69 21.68
C VAL A 8 -2.56 -12.00 22.15
N ASP A 9 -1.81 -12.91 22.75
CA ASP A 9 -2.34 -14.17 23.28
C ASP A 9 -3.38 -13.92 24.39
N GLY A 10 -3.12 -12.98 25.30
CA GLY A 10 -4.09 -12.56 26.31
C GLY A 10 -5.36 -11.97 25.70
N ALA A 11 -5.23 -11.14 24.66
CA ALA A 11 -6.37 -10.58 23.94
C ALA A 11 -7.18 -11.67 23.22
N LEU A 12 -6.50 -12.63 22.57
CA LEU A 12 -7.13 -13.79 21.93
C LEU A 12 -7.85 -14.69 22.95
N ALA A 13 -7.27 -14.91 24.13
CA ALA A 13 -7.91 -15.66 25.22
C ALA A 13 -9.17 -14.95 25.74
N SER A 14 -9.12 -13.63 25.90
CA SER A 14 -10.28 -12.81 26.26
C SER A 14 -11.40 -12.91 25.22
N LEU A 15 -11.06 -12.89 23.92
CA LEU A 15 -12.02 -13.10 22.84
C LEU A 15 -12.58 -14.53 22.83
N ALA A 16 -11.74 -15.54 23.08
CA ALA A 16 -12.16 -16.94 23.15
C ALA A 16 -13.19 -17.16 24.25
N ALA A 17 -12.93 -16.64 25.45
CA ALA A 17 -13.82 -16.73 26.60
C ALA A 17 -15.19 -16.09 26.32
N ARG A 18 -15.24 -15.05 25.48
CA ARG A 18 -16.47 -14.35 25.07
C ARG A 18 -17.10 -14.91 23.79
N ARG A 19 -16.53 -15.96 23.19
CA ARG A 19 -16.95 -16.53 21.89
C ARG A 19 -16.94 -15.51 20.73
N LEU A 20 -15.96 -14.62 20.74
CA LEU A 20 -15.78 -13.55 19.75
C LEU A 20 -14.57 -13.78 18.82
N LEU A 21 -14.00 -14.98 18.82
CA LEU A 21 -12.96 -15.34 17.85
C LEU A 21 -13.59 -15.72 16.51
N PHE A 22 -13.09 -15.09 15.45
CA PHE A 22 -13.49 -15.38 14.08
C PHE A 22 -12.44 -16.20 13.35
N ASN A 23 -12.92 -17.01 12.40
CA ASN A 23 -12.12 -17.78 11.46
C ASN A 23 -12.77 -17.66 10.09
N THR A 24 -11.97 -17.59 9.03
CA THR A 24 -12.45 -17.68 7.65
C THR A 24 -12.92 -19.10 7.34
N ARG A 25 -14.00 -19.24 6.59
CA ARG A 25 -14.50 -20.52 6.10
C ARG A 25 -14.19 -20.62 4.61
N LEU A 26 -13.31 -21.55 4.25
CA LEU A 26 -12.85 -21.71 2.88
C LEU A 26 -13.96 -22.30 2.00
N ILE A 27 -14.36 -21.56 0.98
CA ILE A 27 -15.17 -22.07 -0.12
C ILE A 27 -14.21 -22.65 -1.17
N ALA A 28 -14.25 -23.97 -1.32
CA ALA A 28 -13.43 -24.68 -2.28
C ALA A 28 -13.89 -24.38 -3.71
N LEU A 29 -13.10 -23.57 -4.41
CA LEU A 29 -13.12 -23.43 -5.86
C LEU A 29 -11.94 -24.23 -6.44
N ALA A 30 -12.04 -24.66 -7.70
CA ALA A 30 -10.88 -25.28 -8.34
C ALA A 30 -9.73 -24.27 -8.35
N PRO A 31 -8.50 -24.71 -8.02
CA PRO A 31 -7.35 -23.81 -8.06
C PRO A 31 -7.19 -23.25 -9.48
N PRO A 32 -6.62 -22.05 -9.63
CA PRO A 32 -6.29 -21.53 -10.94
C PRO A 32 -5.45 -22.57 -11.69
N PRO A 33 -5.63 -22.70 -13.01
CA PRO A 33 -4.69 -23.46 -13.82
C PRO A 33 -3.27 -22.92 -13.57
N PRO A 34 -2.22 -23.72 -13.85
CA PRO A 34 -0.86 -23.22 -13.80
C PRO A 34 -0.79 -21.88 -14.55
N PRO A 35 -0.11 -20.87 -13.99
CA PRO A 35 -0.07 -19.55 -14.59
C PRO A 35 0.37 -19.67 -16.04
N SER A 36 -0.27 -18.87 -16.90
CA SER A 36 0.03 -18.83 -18.34
C SER A 36 1.55 -18.87 -18.56
N GLU A 37 2.00 -19.68 -19.54
CA GLU A 37 3.41 -19.70 -19.93
C GLU A 37 3.85 -18.36 -20.50
N THR A 38 2.89 -17.51 -20.87
CA THR A 38 3.10 -16.12 -21.30
C THR A 38 3.86 -15.36 -20.23
N SER A 39 5.17 -15.31 -20.45
CA SER A 39 6.15 -14.54 -19.73
C SER A 39 7.16 -14.01 -20.73
N PHE A 40 7.73 -12.87 -20.41
CA PHE A 40 8.57 -12.10 -21.31
C PHE A 40 10.03 -12.20 -20.87
N ALA A 41 10.92 -12.46 -21.83
CA ALA A 41 12.35 -12.66 -21.56
C ALA A 41 13.08 -11.35 -21.16
N GLY A 42 12.48 -10.19 -21.47
CA GLY A 42 13.03 -8.87 -21.22
C GLY A 42 12.09 -7.78 -21.73
N PRO A 43 12.48 -6.50 -21.63
CA PRO A 43 11.66 -5.40 -22.11
C PRO A 43 11.46 -5.47 -23.63
N GLY A 44 10.21 -5.38 -24.07
CA GLY A 44 9.81 -5.21 -25.46
C GLY A 44 9.89 -3.75 -25.94
N PRO A 45 9.57 -3.47 -27.22
CA PRO A 45 9.58 -2.12 -27.78
C PRO A 45 8.50 -1.25 -27.14
N TRP A 46 8.79 -0.02 -26.71
CA TRP A 46 7.85 0.89 -26.02
C TRP A 46 6.37 0.84 -26.51
N ASP A 47 5.43 0.68 -25.57
CA ASP A 47 3.97 0.65 -25.84
C ASP A 47 3.27 1.77 -25.08
N ARG A 48 2.70 2.72 -25.81
CA ARG A 48 2.00 3.86 -25.23
C ARG A 48 0.62 3.49 -24.72
N ALA A 49 0.00 2.41 -25.22
CA ALA A 49 -1.40 2.12 -24.98
C ALA A 49 -1.76 1.88 -23.51
N THR A 50 -0.79 1.53 -22.66
CA THR A 50 -1.01 1.29 -21.22
C THR A 50 -1.00 2.57 -20.39
N VAL A 51 -0.45 3.65 -20.91
CA VAL A 51 -0.36 4.97 -20.25
C VAL A 51 -1.09 6.05 -21.02
N GLU A 52 -1.50 5.78 -22.25
CA GLU A 52 -2.24 6.70 -23.10
C GLU A 52 -3.73 6.69 -22.75
N ILE A 53 -4.25 7.86 -22.40
CA ILE A 53 -5.66 8.09 -22.17
C ILE A 53 -6.19 9.04 -23.24
N GLN A 54 -7.39 8.73 -23.70
CA GLN A 54 -8.15 9.58 -24.61
C GLN A 54 -9.11 10.43 -23.78
N VAL A 55 -8.97 11.75 -23.86
CA VAL A 55 -9.91 12.67 -23.21
C VAL A 55 -10.64 13.47 -24.27
N ASP A 56 -11.97 13.42 -24.22
CA ASP A 56 -12.79 14.18 -25.15
C ASP A 56 -12.67 15.69 -24.88
N ARG A 57 -12.82 16.49 -25.94
CA ARG A 57 -12.68 17.96 -25.87
C ARG A 57 -13.58 18.60 -24.82
N THR A 58 -14.81 18.12 -24.67
CA THR A 58 -15.79 18.72 -23.74
C THR A 58 -15.30 18.58 -22.31
N SER A 59 -14.80 17.39 -21.96
CA SER A 59 -14.20 17.15 -20.64
C SER A 59 -12.98 18.03 -20.39
N ILE A 60 -12.09 18.17 -21.38
CA ILE A 60 -10.92 19.07 -21.27
C ILE A 60 -11.38 20.51 -21.08
N GLN A 61 -12.32 21.00 -21.87
CA GLN A 61 -12.83 22.36 -21.77
C GLN A 61 -13.50 22.63 -20.42
N GLN A 62 -14.26 21.67 -19.89
CA GLN A 62 -14.85 21.76 -18.56
C GLN A 62 -13.80 21.81 -17.46
N TRP A 63 -12.74 21.00 -17.55
CA TRP A 63 -11.62 21.04 -16.59
C TRP A 63 -10.85 22.36 -16.66
N LEU A 64 -10.61 22.90 -17.84
CA LEU A 64 -9.95 24.21 -18.01
C LEU A 64 -10.86 25.34 -17.48
N ALA A 65 -12.16 25.30 -17.76
CA ALA A 65 -13.14 26.29 -17.29
C ALA A 65 -13.32 26.28 -15.77
N ALA A 66 -13.40 25.10 -15.14
CA ALA A 66 -13.49 24.96 -13.68
C ALA A 66 -12.24 25.51 -12.96
N ASN A 67 -11.11 25.61 -13.67
CA ASN A 67 -9.84 26.13 -13.18
C ASN A 67 -9.57 27.59 -13.58
N GLY A 68 -10.60 28.31 -14.04
CA GLY A 68 -10.56 29.75 -14.31
C GLY A 68 -10.09 30.14 -15.72
N GLU A 69 -10.12 29.24 -16.70
CA GLU A 69 -9.73 29.55 -18.09
C GLU A 69 -10.92 29.70 -19.04
N VAL A 70 -10.91 30.76 -19.83
CA VAL A 70 -11.73 30.90 -21.05
C VAL A 70 -10.77 30.85 -22.23
N SER A 71 -10.67 29.71 -22.90
CA SER A 71 -9.91 29.59 -24.15
C SER A 71 -10.74 30.19 -25.30
N SER A 72 -10.22 31.26 -25.92
CA SER A 72 -10.77 31.94 -27.09
C SER A 72 -10.08 31.54 -28.40
N GLN A 73 -9.48 30.35 -28.49
CA GLN A 73 -8.88 29.86 -29.73
C GLN A 73 -9.62 28.65 -30.29
N GLU A 74 -10.15 28.86 -31.50
CA GLU A 74 -10.65 27.85 -32.43
C GLU A 74 -9.46 27.07 -33.01
N ASP A 75 -8.98 26.06 -32.27
CA ASP A 75 -8.26 24.93 -32.88
C ASP A 75 -9.32 23.89 -33.26
N ASP A 76 -9.57 23.78 -34.56
CA ASP A 76 -10.47 22.79 -35.16
C ASP A 76 -9.72 21.45 -35.33
N GLU A 77 -10.36 20.40 -34.79
CA GLU A 77 -9.99 18.98 -34.79
C GLU A 77 -9.10 18.44 -33.65
N VAL A 78 -9.42 17.18 -33.30
CA VAL A 78 -8.73 16.17 -32.48
C VAL A 78 -9.06 16.07 -30.97
N ASN A 79 -9.58 14.89 -30.58
CA ASN A 79 -9.46 14.34 -29.22
C ASN A 79 -7.99 14.43 -28.77
N ARG A 80 -7.69 14.71 -27.50
CA ARG A 80 -6.29 14.72 -27.06
C ARG A 80 -5.86 13.35 -26.55
N GLU A 81 -4.80 12.85 -27.16
CA GLU A 81 -3.97 11.76 -26.67
C GLU A 81 -3.04 12.28 -25.58
N LEU A 82 -3.20 11.74 -24.37
CA LEU A 82 -2.47 12.14 -23.20
C LEU A 82 -1.73 10.95 -22.60
N ILE A 83 -0.46 11.11 -22.26
CA ILE A 83 0.35 10.09 -21.59
C ILE A 83 0.30 10.36 -20.08
N LEU A 84 -0.22 9.39 -19.33
CA LEU A 84 -0.27 9.40 -17.88
C LEU A 84 1.12 9.15 -17.29
N PHE A 85 1.70 10.18 -16.69
CA PHE A 85 3.00 10.05 -16.00
C PHE A 85 2.87 9.85 -14.49
N SER A 86 1.69 10.10 -13.92
CA SER A 86 1.43 10.06 -12.47
C SER A 86 0.54 8.89 -12.02
N GLY A 87 0.48 7.81 -12.80
CA GLY A 87 -0.18 6.57 -12.38
C GLY A 87 0.51 5.91 -11.17
N ASN A 88 0.05 4.72 -10.78
CA ASN A 88 0.75 3.89 -9.78
C ASN A 88 1.00 2.45 -10.25
N ASP A 89 0.71 2.12 -11.52
CA ASP A 89 1.01 0.81 -12.10
C ASP A 89 2.49 0.70 -12.47
N TYR A 90 3.36 0.75 -11.45
CA TYR A 90 4.82 0.84 -11.59
C TYR A 90 5.40 -0.28 -12.46
N MET A 91 4.85 -1.49 -12.34
CA MET A 91 5.35 -2.69 -13.00
C MET A 91 4.64 -3.00 -14.33
N CYS A 92 3.66 -2.17 -14.70
CA CYS A 92 2.77 -2.36 -15.85
C CYS A 92 2.09 -3.74 -15.86
N LEU A 93 1.69 -4.24 -14.68
CA LEU A 93 1.09 -5.57 -14.55
C LEU A 93 -0.42 -5.54 -14.80
N SER A 94 -1.07 -4.37 -14.70
CA SER A 94 -2.51 -4.25 -14.92
C SER A 94 -2.94 -4.66 -16.34
N SER A 95 -2.06 -4.47 -17.31
CA SER A 95 -2.28 -4.76 -18.73
C SER A 95 -1.66 -6.08 -19.20
N HIS A 96 -0.92 -6.77 -18.32
CA HIS A 96 -0.19 -7.98 -18.67
C HIS A 96 -1.14 -9.11 -19.15
N PRO A 97 -0.86 -9.79 -20.28
CA PRO A 97 -1.74 -10.82 -20.82
C PRO A 97 -2.12 -11.92 -19.81
N ALA A 98 -1.13 -12.48 -19.10
CA ALA A 98 -1.38 -13.51 -18.08
C ALA A 98 -2.30 -13.03 -16.93
N VAL A 99 -2.23 -11.74 -16.56
CA VAL A 99 -3.09 -11.14 -15.51
C VAL A 99 -4.52 -11.00 -16.02
N ARG A 100 -4.68 -10.51 -17.26
CA ARG A 100 -5.98 -10.38 -17.92
C ARG A 100 -6.65 -11.74 -18.17
N GLU A 101 -5.88 -12.71 -18.64
CA GLU A 101 -6.35 -14.10 -18.86
C GLU A 101 -6.84 -14.73 -17.56
N ALA A 102 -6.11 -14.56 -16.45
CA ALA A 102 -6.53 -15.05 -15.15
C ALA A 102 -7.87 -14.42 -14.71
N ALA A 103 -8.02 -13.09 -14.90
CA ALA A 103 -9.28 -12.39 -14.61
C ALA A 103 -10.45 -12.93 -15.44
N VAL A 104 -10.26 -13.04 -16.76
CA VAL A 104 -11.28 -13.50 -17.71
C VAL A 104 -11.70 -14.92 -17.38
N LYS A 105 -10.75 -15.82 -17.16
CA LYS A 105 -11.03 -17.22 -16.84
C LYS A 105 -11.79 -17.34 -15.52
N ALA A 106 -11.33 -16.66 -14.48
CA ALA A 106 -12.01 -16.67 -13.18
C ALA A 106 -13.44 -16.10 -13.28
N ALA A 107 -13.65 -15.06 -14.09
CA ALA A 107 -14.97 -14.49 -14.34
C ALA A 107 -15.89 -15.45 -15.12
N GLN A 108 -15.36 -16.19 -16.08
CA GLN A 108 -16.11 -17.21 -16.82
C GLN A 108 -16.51 -18.40 -15.94
N ASP A 109 -15.58 -18.89 -15.11
CA ASP A 109 -15.78 -20.09 -14.30
C ASP A 109 -16.63 -19.80 -13.04
N TYR A 110 -16.47 -18.62 -12.42
CA TYR A 110 -17.02 -18.31 -11.09
C TYR A 110 -17.79 -16.99 -11.00
N GLY A 111 -17.95 -16.26 -12.11
CA GLY A 111 -18.49 -14.90 -12.09
C GLY A 111 -17.63 -13.98 -11.20
N MET A 112 -18.28 -13.14 -10.41
CA MET A 112 -17.58 -12.29 -9.42
C MET A 112 -17.22 -13.04 -8.13
N GLY A 113 -17.53 -14.33 -8.04
CA GLY A 113 -17.41 -15.11 -6.81
C GLY A 113 -18.63 -14.98 -5.88
N PRO A 114 -18.57 -15.65 -4.71
CA PRO A 114 -19.65 -15.63 -3.75
C PRO A 114 -19.76 -14.25 -3.07
N ARG A 115 -20.99 -13.70 -3.01
CA ARG A 115 -21.25 -12.33 -2.55
C ARG A 115 -21.35 -12.29 -1.03
N GLY A 116 -20.29 -11.85 -0.35
CA GLY A 116 -20.29 -11.66 1.09
C GLY A 116 -18.95 -11.22 1.65
N SER A 117 -18.88 -10.95 2.95
CA SER A 117 -17.61 -10.74 3.64
C SER A 117 -16.84 -12.06 3.75
N SER A 118 -15.51 -11.97 3.88
CA SER A 118 -14.62 -13.13 4.02
C SER A 118 -15.01 -14.05 5.19
N LEU A 119 -15.64 -13.51 6.23
CA LEU A 119 -16.07 -14.26 7.42
C LEU A 119 -17.37 -15.04 7.24
N ILE A 120 -18.22 -14.67 6.27
CA ILE A 120 -19.52 -15.30 6.07
C ILE A 120 -19.46 -16.28 4.90
N CYS A 121 -19.21 -15.77 3.69
CA CYS A 121 -19.21 -16.58 2.47
C CYS A 121 -18.36 -15.96 1.34
N GLY A 122 -17.45 -15.03 1.62
CA GLY A 122 -16.62 -14.38 0.60
C GLY A 122 -15.25 -15.03 0.38
N TYR A 123 -14.78 -15.89 1.30
CA TYR A 123 -13.41 -16.40 1.28
C TYR A 123 -13.29 -17.71 0.48
N THR A 124 -12.45 -17.71 -0.55
CA THR A 124 -12.32 -18.81 -1.53
C THR A 124 -10.89 -19.32 -1.65
N THR A 125 -10.68 -20.45 -2.38
CA THR A 125 -9.35 -20.96 -2.72
C THR A 125 -8.41 -19.88 -3.27
N TYR A 126 -8.91 -18.96 -4.11
CA TYR A 126 -8.12 -17.88 -4.69
C TYR A 126 -7.59 -16.90 -3.63
N HIS A 127 -8.42 -16.55 -2.64
CA HIS A 127 -8.02 -15.67 -1.55
C HIS A 127 -6.88 -16.29 -0.74
N LYS A 128 -7.03 -17.56 -0.39
CA LYS A 128 -6.03 -18.31 0.35
C LYS A 128 -4.68 -18.35 -0.38
N LEU A 129 -4.68 -18.67 -1.67
CA LEU A 129 -3.46 -18.75 -2.48
C LEU A 129 -2.72 -17.41 -2.55
N VAL A 130 -3.46 -16.30 -2.67
CA VAL A 130 -2.86 -14.97 -2.64
C VAL A 130 -2.32 -14.63 -1.25
N GLU A 131 -3.04 -14.93 -0.17
CA GLU A 131 -2.54 -14.74 1.19
C GLU A 131 -1.23 -15.53 1.42
N GLU A 132 -1.18 -16.80 1.01
CA GLU A 132 0.02 -17.64 1.10
C GLU A 132 1.19 -17.05 0.29
N SER A 133 0.92 -16.60 -0.94
CA SER A 133 1.94 -16.01 -1.81
C SER A 133 2.49 -14.68 -1.27
N LEU A 134 1.64 -13.85 -0.66
CA LEU A 134 2.04 -12.58 -0.05
C LEU A 134 2.78 -12.80 1.27
N ALA A 135 2.35 -13.78 2.09
CA ALA A 135 3.06 -14.16 3.31
C ALA A 135 4.49 -14.64 3.00
N GLU A 136 4.65 -15.50 1.99
CA GLU A 136 5.96 -15.94 1.50
C GLU A 136 6.80 -14.74 1.00
N LEU A 137 6.22 -13.89 0.15
CA LEU A 137 6.90 -12.72 -0.41
C LEU A 137 7.42 -11.76 0.68
N GLN A 138 6.64 -11.57 1.74
CA GLN A 138 6.94 -10.65 2.84
C GLN A 138 7.74 -11.31 3.98
N LYS A 139 8.11 -12.60 3.84
CA LYS A 139 8.74 -13.42 4.89
C LYS A 139 7.98 -13.37 6.22
N LYS A 140 6.66 -13.60 6.16
CA LYS A 140 5.78 -13.68 7.34
C LYS A 140 5.07 -15.02 7.40
N GLU A 141 4.60 -15.37 8.59
CA GLU A 141 3.90 -16.65 8.81
C GLU A 141 2.56 -16.70 8.07
N ASP A 142 1.85 -15.57 8.00
CA ASP A 142 0.53 -15.51 7.39
C ASP A 142 0.24 -14.10 6.85
N CYS A 143 -0.83 -13.97 6.08
CA CYS A 143 -1.28 -12.72 5.48
C CYS A 143 -2.81 -12.63 5.49
N LEU A 144 -3.34 -11.41 5.59
CA LEU A 144 -4.77 -11.13 5.50
C LEU A 144 -5.06 -10.19 4.33
N LEU A 145 -5.96 -10.57 3.43
CA LEU A 145 -6.43 -9.70 2.35
C LEU A 145 -7.49 -8.71 2.83
N CYS A 146 -7.37 -7.47 2.39
CA CYS A 146 -8.29 -6.37 2.67
C CYS A 146 -8.78 -5.72 1.36
N PRO A 147 -9.98 -5.08 1.36
CA PRO A 147 -10.53 -4.43 0.16
C PRO A 147 -9.62 -3.39 -0.52
N THR A 148 -8.78 -2.68 0.25
CA THR A 148 -7.82 -1.66 -0.20
C THR A 148 -6.65 -1.58 0.79
N GLY A 149 -5.53 -0.94 0.41
CA GLY A 149 -4.46 -0.60 1.36
C GLY A 149 -4.95 0.31 2.49
N PHE A 150 -5.87 1.23 2.19
CA PHE A 150 -6.53 2.07 3.21
C PHE A 150 -7.28 1.23 4.24
N SER A 151 -8.06 0.23 3.78
CA SER A 151 -8.80 -0.64 4.69
C SER A 151 -7.88 -1.56 5.50
N ALA A 152 -6.73 -1.95 4.95
CA ALA A 152 -5.71 -2.71 5.67
C ALA A 152 -5.14 -1.93 6.86
N ASN A 153 -4.70 -0.68 6.66
CA ASN A 153 -4.21 0.17 7.75
C ASN A 153 -5.26 0.38 8.85
N THR A 154 -6.49 0.72 8.45
CA THR A 154 -7.58 0.91 9.44
C THR A 154 -7.97 -0.39 10.16
N ALA A 155 -7.91 -1.55 9.49
CA ALA A 155 -8.16 -2.85 10.11
C ALA A 155 -7.08 -3.17 11.15
N LEU A 156 -5.81 -2.96 10.78
CA LEU A 156 -4.68 -3.16 11.67
C LEU A 156 -4.77 -2.27 12.91
N MET A 157 -4.96 -0.96 12.72
CA MET A 157 -5.01 -0.01 13.83
C MET A 157 -6.15 -0.35 14.80
N THR A 158 -7.36 -0.64 14.29
CA THR A 158 -8.49 -1.02 15.15
C THR A 158 -8.27 -2.34 15.89
N ALA A 159 -7.62 -3.32 15.27
CA ALA A 159 -7.26 -4.57 15.94
C ALA A 159 -6.19 -4.34 17.03
N LEU A 160 -5.15 -3.57 16.72
CA LEU A 160 -4.09 -3.17 17.65
C LEU A 160 -4.67 -2.46 18.88
N GLY A 161 -5.44 -1.38 18.68
CA GLY A 161 -6.07 -0.64 19.78
C GLY A 161 -6.99 -1.50 20.64
N SER A 162 -7.65 -2.50 20.04
CA SER A 162 -8.54 -3.39 20.79
C SER A 162 -7.83 -4.20 21.88
N ILE A 163 -6.52 -4.47 21.75
CA ILE A 163 -5.71 -5.19 22.75
C ILE A 163 -5.84 -4.52 24.12
N SER A 164 -5.68 -3.19 24.21
CA SER A 164 -5.81 -2.47 25.48
C SER A 164 -7.20 -2.65 26.10
N SER A 165 -8.26 -2.63 25.31
CA SER A 165 -9.62 -2.85 25.83
C SER A 165 -9.94 -4.31 26.16
N LEU A 166 -9.25 -5.28 25.54
CA LEU A 166 -9.49 -6.71 25.75
C LEU A 166 -8.78 -7.25 26.99
N LEU A 167 -7.66 -6.63 27.35
CA LEU A 167 -6.87 -6.99 28.53
C LEU A 167 -7.41 -6.34 29.82
N VAL A 168 -8.19 -5.26 29.70
CA VAL A 168 -8.82 -4.58 30.85
C VAL A 168 -10.25 -5.10 31.06
N ALA A 169 -10.59 -5.44 32.30
CA ALA A 169 -11.86 -6.06 32.66
C ALA A 169 -13.02 -5.04 32.73
N GLY A 170 -13.55 -4.63 31.58
CA GLY A 170 -14.83 -3.93 31.49
C GLY A 170 -14.80 -2.43 31.83
N SER A 171 -13.64 -1.87 32.13
CA SER A 171 -13.41 -0.43 32.26
C SER A 171 -12.70 0.13 31.03
N LYS A 172 -12.72 1.46 30.87
CA LYS A 172 -11.86 2.16 29.92
C LYS A 172 -10.40 1.99 30.37
N PRO A 173 -9.46 1.67 29.46
CA PRO A 173 -8.05 1.58 29.83
C PRO A 173 -7.55 2.89 30.46
N ALA A 174 -6.86 2.75 31.59
CA ALA A 174 -6.08 3.83 32.16
C ALA A 174 -4.99 4.27 31.16
N GLU A 175 -4.40 5.45 31.35
CA GLU A 175 -3.48 6.02 30.37
C GLU A 175 -2.22 5.16 30.17
N ASP A 176 -1.68 4.61 31.24
CA ASP A 176 -0.56 3.65 31.25
C ASP A 176 -0.92 2.28 30.64
N GLU A 177 -2.20 1.91 30.65
CA GLU A 177 -2.72 0.70 30.01
C GLU A 177 -3.04 0.89 28.51
N ARG A 178 -2.88 2.09 27.95
CA ARG A 178 -3.07 2.33 26.51
C ARG A 178 -1.82 1.91 25.72
N ILE A 179 -1.94 1.99 24.39
CA ILE A 179 -0.82 1.79 23.46
C ILE A 179 -0.23 3.14 23.09
N ALA A 180 1.08 3.32 23.24
CA ALA A 180 1.80 4.47 22.71
C ALA A 180 2.15 4.20 21.25
N ILE A 181 1.56 4.97 20.32
CA ILE A 181 1.83 4.84 18.88
C ILE A 181 2.70 6.00 18.44
N PHE A 182 3.90 5.70 17.94
CA PHE A 182 4.83 6.66 17.38
C PHE A 182 4.68 6.65 15.85
N SER A 183 4.16 7.75 15.29
CA SER A 183 3.89 7.89 13.86
C SER A 183 4.87 8.89 13.24
N ASP A 184 5.40 8.56 12.06
CA ASP A 184 6.07 9.56 11.24
C ASP A 184 5.08 10.68 10.89
N ALA A 185 5.56 11.92 10.79
CA ALA A 185 4.76 13.08 10.46
C ALA A 185 4.11 13.01 9.06
N LEU A 186 4.73 12.28 8.12
CA LEU A 186 4.26 12.17 6.73
C LEU A 186 3.63 10.82 6.40
N ASN A 187 3.30 10.02 7.41
CA ASN A 187 2.57 8.77 7.21
C ASN A 187 1.27 8.99 6.43
N HIS A 188 0.92 8.00 5.60
CA HIS A 188 -0.28 8.08 4.78
C HIS A 188 -1.57 8.32 5.59
N ALA A 189 -2.53 9.02 4.99
CA ALA A 189 -3.80 9.39 5.61
C ALA A 189 -4.55 8.20 6.22
N SER A 190 -4.48 7.01 5.60
CA SER A 190 -5.11 5.80 6.15
C SER A 190 -4.56 5.37 7.51
N THR A 191 -3.25 5.58 7.72
CA THR A 191 -2.57 5.28 8.97
C THR A 191 -3.00 6.28 10.03
N ILE A 192 -2.97 7.56 9.68
CA ILE A 192 -3.42 8.66 10.54
C ILE A 192 -4.88 8.47 10.97
N ASP A 193 -5.77 8.13 10.04
CA ASP A 193 -7.20 7.92 10.32
C ASP A 193 -7.41 6.71 11.24
N GLY A 194 -6.66 5.63 11.03
CA GLY A 194 -6.65 4.47 11.92
C GLY A 194 -6.21 4.82 13.34
N ILE A 195 -5.12 5.60 13.48
CA ILE A 195 -4.60 6.08 14.77
C ILE A 195 -5.63 6.97 15.48
N ARG A 196 -6.16 7.97 14.79
CA ARG A 196 -7.18 8.89 15.33
C ARG A 196 -8.41 8.14 15.82
N LEU A 197 -8.83 7.08 15.10
CA LEU A 197 -9.96 6.26 15.50
C LEU A 197 -9.73 5.54 16.84
N VAL A 198 -8.53 4.98 17.06
CA VAL A 198 -8.22 4.29 18.33
C VAL A 198 -7.92 5.24 19.47
N GLU A 199 -7.39 6.44 19.20
CA GLU A 199 -7.27 7.50 20.19
C GLU A 199 -8.64 7.97 20.69
N ARG A 200 -9.60 8.16 19.78
CA ARG A 200 -11.00 8.51 20.12
C ARG A 200 -11.69 7.43 20.95
N GLN A 201 -11.25 6.17 20.81
CA GLN A 201 -11.72 5.05 21.62
C GLN A 201 -10.98 4.91 22.97
N HIS A 202 -10.05 5.81 23.28
CA HIS A 202 -9.19 5.77 24.46
C HIS A 202 -8.38 4.47 24.58
N GLN A 203 -7.96 3.92 23.44
CA GLN A 203 -7.17 2.69 23.37
C GLN A 203 -5.69 2.95 23.12
N ALA A 204 -5.36 4.09 22.51
CA ALA A 204 -4.01 4.50 22.21
C ALA A 204 -3.81 5.99 22.51
N VAL A 205 -2.53 6.38 22.55
CA VAL A 205 -2.04 7.76 22.59
C VAL A 205 -1.01 7.90 21.49
N ALA A 206 -1.17 8.88 20.60
CA ALA A 206 -0.25 9.09 19.48
C ALA A 206 0.85 10.10 19.81
N PHE A 207 2.06 9.78 19.38
CA PHE A 207 3.23 10.65 19.40
C PHE A 207 3.74 10.81 17.97
N VAL A 208 3.74 12.02 17.43
CA VAL A 208 4.21 12.28 16.08
C VAL A 208 5.68 12.72 16.13
N TYR A 209 6.57 11.94 15.53
CA TYR A 209 7.98 12.33 15.37
C TYR A 209 8.18 13.06 14.05
N LYS A 210 9.27 13.82 13.94
CA LYS A 210 9.56 14.58 12.73
C LYS A 210 9.94 13.60 11.63
N HIS A 211 9.54 13.90 10.41
CA HIS A 211 9.74 13.02 9.27
C HIS A 211 11.18 12.52 9.17
N CYS A 212 11.36 11.18 9.15
CA CYS A 212 12.66 10.50 9.09
C CYS A 212 13.67 10.88 10.21
N ASP A 213 13.23 11.56 11.28
CA ASP A 213 14.09 12.05 12.37
C ASP A 213 14.18 11.02 13.51
N MET A 214 15.18 10.14 13.40
CA MET A 214 15.43 9.09 14.40
C MET A 214 15.90 9.64 15.76
N SER A 215 16.42 10.87 15.82
CA SER A 215 16.82 11.49 17.08
C SER A 215 15.59 11.98 17.84
N HIS A 216 14.62 12.58 17.14
CA HIS A 216 13.35 12.95 17.74
C HIS A 216 12.57 11.70 18.17
N LEU A 217 12.55 10.64 17.35
CA LEU A 217 11.93 9.37 17.74
C LEU A 217 12.59 8.77 19.00
N ASP A 218 13.93 8.74 19.08
CA ASP A 218 14.67 8.27 20.27
C ASP A 218 14.30 9.07 21.53
N PHE A 219 14.16 10.39 21.41
CA PHE A 219 13.71 11.26 22.50
C PHE A 219 12.28 10.94 22.96
N LEU A 220 11.34 10.76 22.03
CA LEU A 220 9.96 10.41 22.38
C LEU A 220 9.87 9.02 23.01
N LEU A 221 10.60 8.04 22.48
CA LEU A 221 10.63 6.67 23.00
C LEU A 221 11.21 6.60 24.42
N SER A 222 12.32 7.32 24.68
CA SER A 222 12.95 7.36 26.01
C SER A 222 12.12 8.12 27.04
N SER A 223 11.36 9.14 26.62
CA SER A 223 10.49 9.92 27.51
C SER A 223 9.15 9.26 27.81
N CYS A 224 8.76 8.23 27.04
CA CYS A 224 7.47 7.57 27.17
C CYS A 224 7.49 6.48 28.25
N SER A 225 6.71 6.69 29.30
CA SER A 225 6.53 5.73 30.42
C SER A 225 5.66 4.53 30.08
N MET A 226 4.85 4.59 29.01
CA MET A 226 3.94 3.51 28.62
C MET A 226 4.73 2.28 28.15
N GLU A 227 4.34 1.08 28.59
CA GLU A 227 5.05 -0.15 28.23
C GLU A 227 4.76 -0.59 26.78
N LYS A 228 3.52 -0.41 26.33
CA LYS A 228 3.05 -0.87 25.02
C LYS A 228 3.38 0.13 23.93
N LYS A 229 4.60 0.06 23.41
CA LYS A 229 5.11 0.95 22.35
C LYS A 229 4.99 0.33 20.96
N VAL A 230 4.52 1.12 19.99
CA VAL A 230 4.40 0.76 18.57
C VAL A 230 4.97 1.87 17.73
N VAL A 231 5.84 1.56 16.78
CA VAL A 231 6.30 2.52 15.76
C VAL A 231 5.65 2.13 14.43
N VAL A 232 5.05 3.11 13.76
CA VAL A 232 4.40 2.94 12.45
C VAL A 232 5.02 3.91 11.46
N THR A 233 5.42 3.41 10.29
CA THR A 233 5.97 4.23 9.21
C THR A 233 5.56 3.69 7.83
N ASP A 234 5.36 4.57 6.86
CA ASP A 234 5.47 4.21 5.45
C ASP A 234 6.93 3.87 5.15
N SER A 235 7.21 2.94 4.22
CA SER A 235 8.58 2.55 3.85
C SER A 235 9.17 3.43 2.75
N LEU A 236 8.32 3.90 1.83
CA LEU A 236 8.61 4.82 0.74
C LEU A 236 7.47 5.84 0.70
N PHE A 237 7.79 7.09 0.99
CA PHE A 237 6.78 8.14 1.15
C PHE A 237 6.31 8.63 -0.23
N SER A 238 5.00 8.59 -0.43
CA SER A 238 4.40 8.76 -1.74
C SER A 238 4.59 10.14 -2.37
N MET A 239 4.72 11.17 -1.55
CA MET A 239 4.82 12.55 -2.00
C MET A 239 6.27 12.99 -2.16
N ASP A 240 7.17 12.61 -1.26
CA ASP A 240 8.58 13.04 -1.29
C ASP A 240 9.50 12.05 -2.01
N GLY A 241 9.06 10.80 -2.18
CA GLY A 241 9.83 9.76 -2.87
C GLY A 241 11.08 9.30 -2.12
N ASP A 242 11.19 9.62 -0.84
CA ASP A 242 12.27 9.18 0.05
C ASP A 242 11.89 7.93 0.84
N PHE A 243 12.91 7.26 1.38
CA PHE A 243 12.74 6.01 2.12
C PHE A 243 12.80 6.26 3.62
N ALA A 244 11.95 5.55 4.36
CA ALA A 244 12.10 5.48 5.81
C ALA A 244 13.48 4.87 6.17
N PRO A 245 14.15 5.37 7.22
CA PRO A 245 15.44 4.87 7.67
C PRO A 245 15.29 3.53 8.42
N LEU A 246 14.84 2.47 7.71
CA LEU A 246 14.53 1.16 8.30
C LEU A 246 15.71 0.58 9.12
N PRO A 247 16.98 0.61 8.66
CA PRO A 247 18.09 0.12 9.47
C PRO A 247 18.25 0.84 10.82
N GLN A 248 17.95 2.14 10.87
CA GLN A 248 17.98 2.93 12.11
C GLN A 248 16.76 2.64 12.99
N LEU A 249 15.58 2.47 12.39
CA LEU A 249 14.37 2.03 13.10
C LEU A 249 14.57 0.67 13.77
N VAL A 250 15.21 -0.28 13.09
CA VAL A 250 15.56 -1.59 13.66
C VAL A 250 16.51 -1.44 14.86
N LYS A 251 17.49 -0.55 14.79
CA LYS A 251 18.37 -0.26 15.95
C LYS A 251 17.58 0.27 17.14
N LEU A 252 16.63 1.19 16.91
CA LEU A 252 15.76 1.71 17.98
C LEU A 252 14.80 0.62 18.50
N ARG A 253 14.29 -0.25 17.62
CA ARG A 253 13.47 -1.40 17.99
C ARG A 253 14.21 -2.31 18.95
N ASN A 254 15.47 -2.61 18.65
CA ASN A 254 16.33 -3.44 19.51
C ASN A 254 16.63 -2.76 20.86
N LYS A 255 16.70 -1.43 20.91
CA LYS A 255 16.91 -0.65 22.14
C LYS A 255 15.66 -0.60 23.04
N TYR A 256 14.47 -0.44 22.46
CA TYR A 256 13.24 -0.16 23.23
C TYR A 256 12.17 -1.26 23.21
N GLY A 257 12.33 -2.29 22.37
CA GLY A 257 11.43 -3.44 22.31
C GLY A 257 10.03 -3.16 21.75
N PHE A 258 9.83 -2.10 20.98
CA PHE A 258 8.52 -1.75 20.39
C PHE A 258 8.10 -2.71 19.25
N LEU A 259 6.80 -2.73 18.95
CA LEU A 259 6.25 -3.36 17.74
C LEU A 259 6.51 -2.45 16.53
N LEU A 260 7.10 -2.96 15.46
CA LEU A 260 7.37 -2.20 14.25
C LEU A 260 6.39 -2.59 13.14
N VAL A 261 5.60 -1.61 12.70
CA VAL A 261 4.64 -1.71 11.60
C VAL A 261 5.16 -0.88 10.43
N VAL A 262 5.24 -1.50 9.25
CA VAL A 262 5.69 -0.82 8.03
C VAL A 262 4.60 -0.91 6.96
N ASP A 263 4.17 0.22 6.41
CA ASP A 263 3.37 0.28 5.19
C ASP A 263 4.31 0.33 3.97
N ASP A 264 4.37 -0.77 3.24
CA ASP A 264 5.20 -0.93 2.05
C ASP A 264 4.38 -0.87 0.74
N ALA A 265 3.26 -0.12 0.73
CA ALA A 265 2.39 -0.01 -0.45
C ALA A 265 3.10 0.49 -1.72
N HIS A 266 4.16 1.31 -1.59
CA HIS A 266 4.97 1.79 -2.71
C HIS A 266 6.22 0.93 -2.97
N GLY A 267 6.55 -0.02 -2.08
CA GLY A 267 7.71 -0.91 -2.24
C GLY A 267 7.36 -2.30 -2.78
N THR A 268 6.17 -2.82 -2.45
CA THR A 268 5.80 -4.21 -2.74
C THR A 268 5.83 -4.53 -4.24
N LEU A 269 6.49 -5.63 -4.61
CA LEU A 269 6.85 -6.06 -5.97
C LEU A 269 7.82 -5.15 -6.75
N LEU A 270 8.05 -3.93 -6.28
CA LEU A 270 8.89 -2.93 -6.94
C LEU A 270 10.35 -3.00 -6.46
N CYS A 271 10.54 -3.25 -5.17
CA CYS A 271 11.83 -3.20 -4.50
C CYS A 271 12.22 -4.57 -3.94
N GLY A 272 13.54 -4.76 -3.76
CA GLY A 272 14.12 -6.05 -3.37
C GLY A 272 14.31 -7.01 -4.54
N GLU A 273 15.18 -8.00 -4.33
CA GLU A 273 15.53 -9.00 -5.36
C GLU A 273 14.30 -9.81 -5.81
N ASN A 274 13.47 -10.24 -4.84
CA ASN A 274 12.30 -11.06 -5.09
C ASN A 274 10.99 -10.26 -5.13
N GLY A 275 11.04 -8.95 -4.87
CA GLY A 275 9.85 -8.09 -4.81
C GLY A 275 9.21 -8.02 -3.43
N GLY A 276 9.93 -8.41 -2.37
CA GLY A 276 9.51 -8.32 -0.97
C GLY A 276 9.45 -6.88 -0.45
N GLY A 277 9.89 -5.90 -1.23
CA GLY A 277 9.72 -4.49 -0.97
C GLY A 277 10.91 -3.81 -0.31
N ILE A 278 10.69 -2.67 0.33
CA ILE A 278 11.75 -1.91 1.00
C ILE A 278 12.39 -2.68 2.17
N PRO A 279 11.65 -3.47 2.98
CA PRO A 279 12.28 -4.33 3.97
C PRO A 279 13.28 -5.32 3.37
N GLU A 280 12.99 -5.91 2.19
CA GLU A 280 13.93 -6.79 1.47
C GLU A 280 15.14 -6.02 0.93
N LEU A 281 14.90 -4.82 0.38
CA LEU A 281 15.96 -3.95 -0.13
C LEU A 281 17.01 -3.61 0.95
N PHE A 282 16.56 -3.40 2.20
CA PHE A 282 17.43 -3.12 3.33
C PHE A 282 17.81 -4.35 4.16
N ALA A 283 17.42 -5.56 3.73
CA ALA A 283 17.68 -6.83 4.38
C ALA A 283 17.26 -6.85 5.87
N CYS A 284 16.08 -6.33 6.16
CA CYS A 284 15.53 -6.22 7.52
C CYS A 284 14.11 -6.78 7.65
N GLU A 285 13.70 -7.68 6.75
CA GLU A 285 12.35 -8.26 6.75
C GLU A 285 12.01 -8.93 8.08
N ASP A 286 12.97 -9.65 8.66
CA ASP A 286 12.82 -10.39 9.92
C ASP A 286 12.65 -9.45 11.14
N ASP A 287 13.07 -8.19 11.01
CA ASP A 287 12.93 -7.18 12.07
C ASP A 287 11.58 -6.45 12.03
N ILE A 288 10.83 -6.56 10.93
CA ILE A 288 9.50 -5.97 10.80
C ILE A 288 8.46 -6.91 11.40
N ASP A 289 7.62 -6.45 12.33
CA ASP A 289 6.63 -7.33 12.96
C ASP A 289 5.37 -7.50 12.09
N ILE A 290 4.94 -6.42 11.43
CA ILE A 290 3.75 -6.39 10.57
C ILE A 290 4.04 -5.54 9.33
N CYS A 291 3.83 -6.12 8.15
CA CYS A 291 3.90 -5.40 6.87
C CYS A 291 2.49 -5.16 6.34
N VAL A 292 2.15 -3.90 6.08
CA VAL A 292 0.94 -3.51 5.35
C VAL A 292 1.33 -3.21 3.91
N GLY A 293 0.47 -3.51 2.94
CA GLY A 293 0.73 -3.12 1.55
C GLY A 293 -0.53 -2.96 0.72
N SER A 294 -0.32 -2.55 -0.52
CA SER A 294 -1.38 -2.30 -1.50
C SER A 294 -1.22 -3.19 -2.73
N LEU A 295 -2.36 -3.69 -3.23
CA LEU A 295 -2.41 -4.44 -4.48
C LEU A 295 -2.77 -3.53 -5.68
N SER A 296 -2.93 -2.22 -5.46
CA SER A 296 -3.29 -1.26 -6.51
C SER A 296 -2.16 -0.46 -7.10
N LYS A 297 -0.92 -0.81 -6.75
CA LYS A 297 0.30 -0.15 -7.24
C LYS A 297 1.15 -1.11 -8.05
N GLY A 298 2.28 -1.58 -7.50
CA GLY A 298 3.18 -2.51 -8.18
C GLY A 298 2.51 -3.81 -8.67
N VAL A 299 1.41 -4.24 -8.04
CA VAL A 299 0.62 -5.42 -8.45
C VAL A 299 -0.36 -5.11 -9.60
N GLY A 300 -0.76 -3.84 -9.79
CA GLY A 300 -1.64 -3.41 -10.87
C GLY A 300 -3.10 -3.89 -10.75
N CYS A 301 -3.57 -4.24 -9.55
CA CYS A 301 -4.91 -4.79 -9.30
C CYS A 301 -5.69 -3.94 -8.26
N GLN A 302 -6.68 -4.52 -7.56
CA GLN A 302 -7.35 -3.87 -6.43
C GLN A 302 -7.14 -4.69 -5.16
N GLY A 303 -6.89 -4.01 -4.04
CA GLY A 303 -6.84 -4.63 -2.72
C GLY A 303 -5.74 -4.04 -1.84
N GLY A 304 -5.67 -4.56 -0.62
CA GLY A 304 -4.56 -4.36 0.30
C GLY A 304 -4.31 -5.64 1.08
N PHE A 305 -3.24 -5.68 1.84
CA PHE A 305 -2.92 -6.84 2.64
C PHE A 305 -2.20 -6.48 3.93
N ILE A 306 -2.22 -7.40 4.89
CA ILE A 306 -1.48 -7.32 6.15
C ILE A 306 -0.75 -8.65 6.34
N ALA A 307 0.56 -8.66 6.12
CA ALA A 307 1.43 -9.81 6.35
C ALA A 307 2.01 -9.74 7.78
N CYS A 308 1.82 -10.80 8.57
CA CYS A 308 2.15 -10.83 10.00
C CYS A 308 2.22 -12.26 10.52
N SER A 309 2.40 -12.44 11.84
CA SER A 309 2.31 -13.77 12.44
C SER A 309 0.86 -14.29 12.48
N THR A 310 0.70 -15.60 12.58
CA THR A 310 -0.62 -16.27 12.63
C THR A 310 -1.50 -15.72 13.77
N ARG A 311 -0.89 -15.39 14.92
CA ARG A 311 -1.59 -14.78 16.07
C ARG A 311 -2.13 -13.39 15.74
N TRP A 312 -1.35 -12.56 15.07
CA TRP A 312 -1.78 -11.23 14.63
C TRP A 312 -2.91 -11.32 13.61
N LYS A 313 -2.79 -12.18 12.60
CA LYS A 313 -3.89 -12.42 11.65
C LYS A 313 -5.17 -12.79 12.38
N ARG A 314 -5.13 -13.71 13.35
CA ARG A 314 -6.30 -14.13 14.12
C ARG A 314 -6.94 -12.99 14.92
N LEU A 315 -6.12 -12.11 15.51
CA LEU A 315 -6.62 -10.91 16.19
C LEU A 315 -7.28 -9.95 15.19
N ILE A 316 -6.64 -9.67 14.07
CA ILE A 316 -7.15 -8.76 13.03
C ILE A 316 -8.45 -9.32 12.41
N LEU A 317 -8.53 -10.62 12.15
CA LEU A 317 -9.76 -11.29 11.71
C LEU A 317 -10.92 -11.05 12.69
N SER A 318 -10.63 -10.96 13.99
CA SER A 318 -11.64 -10.85 15.04
C SER A 318 -11.99 -9.41 15.39
N ARG A 319 -11.08 -8.45 15.14
CA ARG A 319 -11.23 -7.05 15.60
C ARG A 319 -10.99 -5.96 14.55
N GLY A 320 -10.40 -6.29 13.40
CA GLY A 320 -10.17 -5.37 12.29
C GLY A 320 -11.47 -5.01 11.58
N ARG A 321 -12.09 -3.89 11.98
CA ARG A 321 -13.49 -3.58 11.60
C ARG A 321 -13.69 -3.42 10.09
N SER A 322 -12.78 -2.74 9.42
CA SER A 322 -12.84 -2.52 7.96
C SER A 322 -12.63 -3.80 7.15
N PHE A 323 -12.06 -4.85 7.74
CA PHE A 323 -12.06 -6.20 7.17
C PHE A 323 -13.39 -6.93 7.46
N ILE A 324 -13.83 -6.95 8.73
CA ILE A 324 -15.02 -7.70 9.18
C ILE A 324 -16.29 -7.26 8.46
N PHE A 325 -16.48 -5.95 8.32
CA PHE A 325 -17.71 -5.34 7.82
C PHE A 325 -17.60 -4.90 6.35
N SER A 326 -16.70 -5.52 5.59
CA SER A 326 -16.56 -5.27 4.16
C SER A 326 -16.66 -6.56 3.35
N THR A 327 -17.09 -6.43 2.10
CA THR A 327 -17.19 -7.53 1.16
C THR A 327 -15.78 -8.00 0.77
N ALA A 328 -15.61 -9.32 0.60
CA ALA A 328 -14.35 -9.88 0.12
C ALA A 328 -14.03 -9.38 -1.30
N LEU A 329 -12.76 -9.48 -1.70
CA LEU A 329 -12.35 -9.11 -3.06
C LEU A 329 -13.03 -10.04 -4.09
N PRO A 330 -13.48 -9.53 -5.26
CA PRO A 330 -14.06 -10.38 -6.29
C PRO A 330 -13.07 -11.45 -6.77
N VAL A 331 -13.56 -12.67 -7.03
CA VAL A 331 -12.70 -13.79 -7.47
C VAL A 331 -11.84 -13.46 -8.70
N PRO A 332 -12.35 -12.75 -9.74
CA PRO A 332 -11.52 -12.31 -10.86
C PRO A 332 -10.36 -11.40 -10.45
N VAL A 333 -10.57 -10.50 -9.49
CA VAL A 333 -9.52 -9.58 -9.00
C VAL A 333 -8.43 -10.36 -8.26
N VAL A 334 -8.81 -11.30 -7.40
CA VAL A 334 -7.85 -12.11 -6.64
C VAL A 334 -7.08 -13.07 -7.56
N ALA A 335 -7.73 -13.59 -8.60
CA ALA A 335 -7.05 -14.36 -9.64
C ALA A 335 -6.01 -13.52 -10.40
N SER A 336 -6.32 -12.28 -10.74
CA SER A 336 -5.36 -11.32 -11.33
C SER A 336 -4.16 -11.08 -10.42
N VAL A 337 -4.39 -10.86 -9.12
CA VAL A 337 -3.31 -10.65 -8.14
C VAL A 337 -2.38 -11.86 -8.09
N HIS A 338 -2.94 -13.07 -8.02
CA HIS A 338 -2.15 -14.30 -8.00
C HIS A 338 -1.26 -14.42 -9.25
N ALA A 339 -1.83 -14.13 -10.43
CA ALA A 339 -1.07 -14.11 -11.68
C ALA A 339 0.01 -13.01 -11.69
N ALA A 340 -0.29 -11.80 -11.20
CA ALA A 340 0.65 -10.69 -11.14
C ALA A 340 1.86 -11.00 -10.24
N ILE A 341 1.65 -11.63 -9.08
CA ILE A 341 2.74 -12.08 -8.20
C ILE A 341 3.63 -13.10 -8.93
N HIS A 342 3.03 -14.06 -9.62
CA HIS A 342 3.79 -15.08 -10.37
C HIS A 342 4.61 -14.48 -11.52
N VAL A 343 4.00 -13.57 -12.29
CA VAL A 343 4.70 -12.83 -13.36
C VAL A 343 5.86 -12.04 -12.76
N SER A 344 5.66 -11.32 -11.67
CA SER A 344 6.72 -10.53 -11.02
C SER A 344 7.89 -11.39 -10.49
N LYS A 345 7.61 -12.63 -10.06
CA LYS A 345 8.65 -13.60 -9.66
C LYS A 345 9.48 -14.08 -10.86
N LYS A 346 8.83 -14.31 -12.01
CA LYS A 346 9.49 -14.76 -13.26
C LYS A 346 10.24 -13.62 -13.96
N GLU A 347 9.62 -12.45 -14.06
CA GLU A 347 10.09 -11.30 -14.85
C GLU A 347 10.82 -10.29 -13.98
N ARG A 348 11.88 -10.76 -13.31
CA ARG A 348 12.69 -9.91 -12.41
C ARG A 348 13.27 -8.68 -13.12
N TRP A 349 13.51 -8.80 -14.42
CA TRP A 349 14.01 -7.71 -15.27
C TRP A 349 13.15 -6.45 -15.19
N ARG A 350 11.84 -6.55 -14.91
CA ARG A 350 10.95 -5.37 -14.78
C ARG A 350 11.44 -4.43 -13.70
N ARG A 351 11.85 -4.96 -12.54
CA ARG A 351 12.41 -4.17 -11.44
C ARG A 351 13.72 -3.51 -11.88
N SER A 352 14.63 -4.27 -12.49
CA SER A 352 15.91 -3.75 -12.98
C SER A 352 15.70 -2.58 -13.94
N VAL A 353 14.80 -2.72 -14.92
CA VAL A 353 14.48 -1.68 -15.90
C VAL A 353 13.92 -0.42 -15.25
N ILE A 354 13.04 -0.54 -14.24
CA ILE A 354 12.54 0.63 -13.52
C ILE A 354 13.68 1.37 -12.82
N TRP A 355 14.57 0.65 -12.14
CA TRP A 355 15.72 1.27 -11.46
C TRP A 355 16.74 1.86 -12.44
N GLU A 356 16.94 1.22 -13.59
CA GLU A 356 17.72 1.79 -14.70
C GLU A 356 17.11 3.10 -15.20
N HIS A 357 15.79 3.20 -15.32
CA HIS A 357 15.11 4.45 -15.68
C HIS A 357 15.24 5.53 -14.62
N VAL A 358 15.15 5.18 -13.34
CA VAL A 358 15.40 6.12 -12.23
C VAL A 358 16.81 6.70 -12.34
N GLN A 359 17.82 5.84 -12.50
CA GLN A 359 19.21 6.26 -12.67
C GLN A 359 19.42 7.08 -13.95
N TYR A 360 18.81 6.67 -15.05
CA TYR A 360 18.88 7.37 -16.32
C TYR A 360 18.29 8.78 -16.19
N PHE A 361 17.09 8.91 -15.61
CA PHE A 361 16.44 10.19 -15.37
C PHE A 361 17.28 11.10 -14.46
N ALA A 362 17.82 10.56 -13.36
CA ALA A 362 18.74 11.29 -12.48
C ALA A 362 19.98 11.78 -13.24
N SER A 363 20.57 10.91 -14.08
CA SER A 363 21.76 11.23 -14.86
C SER A 363 21.52 12.33 -15.90
N LEU A 364 20.33 12.33 -16.51
CA LEU A 364 19.91 13.28 -17.54
C LEU A 364 19.59 14.65 -16.94
N THR A 365 18.83 14.68 -15.84
CA THR A 365 18.31 15.91 -15.23
C THR A 365 19.23 16.52 -14.18
N LYS A 366 20.20 15.75 -13.67
CA LYS A 366 21.03 16.09 -12.50
C LYS A 366 20.22 16.33 -11.22
N LEU A 367 18.96 15.91 -11.18
CA LEU A 367 18.15 15.90 -9.98
C LEU A 367 18.56 14.76 -9.06
N ASN A 368 18.45 14.97 -7.75
CA ASN A 368 18.66 13.93 -6.76
C ASN A 368 17.42 13.03 -6.67
N VAL A 369 17.33 12.04 -7.56
CA VAL A 369 16.22 11.07 -7.60
C VAL A 369 16.70 9.76 -6.99
N THR A 370 16.03 9.33 -5.93
CA THR A 370 16.42 8.14 -5.15
C THR A 370 15.44 6.99 -5.28
N SER A 371 14.26 7.21 -5.84
CA SER A 371 13.21 6.19 -5.99
C SER A 371 12.46 6.33 -7.32
N PRO A 372 11.57 5.36 -7.65
CA PRO A 372 10.65 5.46 -8.79
C PRO A 372 9.60 6.56 -8.70
N ILE A 373 9.56 7.33 -7.59
CA ILE A 373 8.72 8.50 -7.41
C ILE A 373 9.59 9.74 -7.63
N ILE A 374 9.32 10.48 -8.69
CA ILE A 374 10.19 11.59 -9.14
C ILE A 374 9.54 12.95 -8.87
N VAL A 375 9.91 13.55 -7.75
CA VAL A 375 9.35 14.81 -7.29
C VAL A 375 10.03 16.01 -7.95
N ILE A 376 9.23 16.87 -8.59
CA ILE A 376 9.67 18.18 -9.09
C ILE A 376 9.01 19.28 -8.25
N LEU A 377 9.79 19.93 -7.40
CA LEU A 377 9.32 21.02 -6.55
C LEU A 377 9.20 22.31 -7.36
N VAL A 378 7.97 22.81 -7.48
CA VAL A 378 7.61 24.01 -8.27
C VAL A 378 7.24 25.21 -7.40
N GLY A 379 7.16 25.04 -6.08
CA GLY A 379 6.86 26.10 -5.13
C GLY A 379 5.38 26.13 -4.74
N SER A 380 4.70 27.25 -5.02
CA SER A 380 3.30 27.44 -4.60
C SER A 380 2.33 26.55 -5.40
N GLU A 381 1.14 26.34 -4.85
CA GLU A 381 0.05 25.64 -5.54
C GLU A 381 -0.25 26.29 -6.89
N GLU A 382 -0.32 27.63 -6.95
CA GLU A 382 -0.56 28.36 -8.19
C GLU A 382 0.57 28.14 -9.21
N ALA A 383 1.82 28.09 -8.75
CA ALA A 383 2.97 27.82 -9.60
C ALA A 383 2.92 26.39 -10.16
N ALA A 384 2.51 25.40 -9.35
CA ALA A 384 2.30 24.04 -9.81
C ALA A 384 1.19 23.95 -10.86
N VAL A 385 0.07 24.61 -10.58
CA VAL A 385 -1.09 24.63 -11.46
C VAL A 385 -0.70 25.27 -12.79
N LYS A 386 0.10 26.34 -12.76
CA LYS A 386 0.66 27.00 -13.93
C LYS A 386 1.69 26.14 -14.68
N ALA A 387 2.56 25.41 -13.97
CA ALA A 387 3.56 24.54 -14.58
C ALA A 387 2.91 23.42 -15.40
N HIS A 388 1.85 22.81 -14.87
CA HIS A 388 1.01 21.86 -15.60
C HIS A 388 0.37 22.49 -16.86
N ARG A 389 -0.08 23.75 -16.76
CA ARG A 389 -0.77 24.47 -17.85
C ARG A 389 0.10 24.85 -19.04
N PHE A 390 1.38 25.21 -18.83
CA PHE A 390 2.17 25.92 -19.86
C PHE A 390 3.42 25.19 -20.38
N HIS A 391 3.96 24.18 -19.69
CA HIS A 391 5.31 23.66 -19.98
C HIS A 391 5.40 22.17 -20.31
N LEU A 392 4.28 21.46 -20.28
CA LEU A 392 4.23 20.08 -20.76
C LEU A 392 3.81 20.10 -22.23
N PRO A 393 4.50 19.37 -23.13
CA PRO A 393 3.99 19.11 -24.47
C PRO A 393 2.54 18.62 -24.37
N PRO A 394 1.64 18.95 -25.32
CA PRO A 394 0.21 18.62 -25.27
C PRO A 394 -0.13 17.13 -25.14
N THR A 395 0.90 16.26 -25.12
CA THR A 395 0.85 14.80 -24.96
C THR A 395 1.08 14.31 -23.52
N PHE A 396 1.31 15.15 -22.51
CA PHE A 396 1.56 14.68 -21.13
C PHE A 396 0.40 15.05 -20.19
N PHE A 397 -0.01 14.10 -19.34
CA PHE A 397 -1.02 14.29 -18.30
C PHE A 397 -0.48 13.90 -16.93
N LEU A 398 -0.55 14.86 -16.02
CA LEU A 398 -0.09 14.78 -14.63
C LEU A 398 -1.21 15.34 -13.74
N PRO A 399 -2.24 14.53 -13.38
CA PRO A 399 -3.29 14.98 -12.49
C PRO A 399 -2.73 15.45 -11.15
N PHE A 400 -3.28 16.57 -10.67
CA PHE A 400 -3.10 17.04 -9.31
C PHE A 400 -3.59 15.99 -8.30
N PRO A 401 -2.77 15.57 -7.32
CA PRO A 401 -3.34 15.14 -6.06
C PRO A 401 -3.80 16.41 -5.32
N PHE A 402 -5.10 16.71 -5.36
CA PHE A 402 -5.67 17.57 -4.32
C PHE A 402 -5.61 16.79 -3.00
N ILE A 403 -4.55 17.00 -2.23
CA ILE A 403 -4.51 16.66 -0.82
C ILE A 403 -4.05 17.93 -0.09
N ASP A 404 -4.99 18.49 0.66
CA ASP A 404 -4.94 19.80 1.34
C ASP A 404 -4.03 19.79 2.59
N ALA A 405 -2.82 19.24 2.47
CA ALA A 405 -1.88 19.14 3.58
C ALA A 405 -0.44 19.45 3.13
N CYS A 406 -0.01 20.70 3.41
CA CYS A 406 1.37 21.17 3.44
C CYS A 406 2.23 21.01 2.18
N SER A 407 2.21 22.05 1.34
CA SER A 407 3.39 22.63 0.68
C SER A 407 4.37 21.71 -0.06
N ALA A 408 3.91 21.00 -1.09
CA ALA A 408 4.68 20.68 -2.29
C ALA A 408 3.76 19.94 -3.28
N SER A 409 3.52 20.50 -4.46
CA SER A 409 2.89 19.74 -5.54
C SER A 409 3.95 18.84 -6.16
N CYS A 410 3.87 17.54 -5.89
CA CYS A 410 4.81 16.55 -6.36
C CYS A 410 4.33 15.92 -7.67
N PHE A 411 5.20 15.88 -8.67
CA PHE A 411 4.99 15.10 -9.87
C PHE A 411 5.48 13.67 -9.63
N SER A 412 4.97 12.71 -10.38
CA SER A 412 5.64 11.43 -10.59
C SER A 412 5.83 11.31 -12.10
N ILE A 413 7.02 10.95 -12.55
CA ILE A 413 7.33 10.73 -13.96
C ILE A 413 7.65 9.25 -14.09
N MET A 414 6.74 8.49 -14.69
CA MET A 414 6.97 7.06 -14.95
C MET A 414 7.07 6.75 -16.44
N HIS A 415 8.03 5.90 -16.76
CA HIS A 415 8.26 5.42 -18.11
C HIS A 415 7.77 3.95 -18.23
N ALA A 416 6.58 3.73 -18.80
CA ALA A 416 6.04 2.42 -19.16
C ALA A 416 6.75 1.77 -20.37
N SER A 417 7.85 1.05 -20.14
CA SER A 417 8.46 0.23 -21.19
C SER A 417 7.65 -1.05 -21.44
N ARG A 418 7.59 -1.50 -22.70
CA ARG A 418 6.75 -2.65 -23.07
C ARG A 418 7.30 -3.97 -22.54
N VAL A 419 6.34 -4.86 -22.50
CA VAL A 419 6.31 -6.29 -22.23
C VAL A 419 6.47 -7.07 -23.53
#